data_AF-A0AAJ3NCM9-F1
#
_entry.id   AF-A0AAJ3NCM9-F1
#
_cell.length_a   1.000
_cell.length_b   1.000
_cell.length_c   1.000
_cell.angle_alpha   90.00
_cell.angle_beta   90.00
_cell.angle_gamma   90.00
#
_symmetry.space_group_name_H-M   'P 1'
#
loop_
_entity.id
_entity.type
_entity.pdbx_description
1 polymer ?
#
loop_
_entity_poly.entity_id
_entity_poly.type
_entity_poly.pdbx_seq_one_letter_code
_entity_poly.pdbx_strand_id
1 'polypeptide(L)'
;MNADAKSFRVLEEDLAKDKDFVYYREKAQDLKVDIPSFQVENNIIKDRFHVFYNFHGSIYAITGADPKTYELINNRKGWARDKDHYFYAGTMVSADRKTFAFVNDFFHKDKDSVYVLYDTKYFKSVMPNTGNIESINKYYIKAGNTIYYPPFGKDSNAVAKTFNTLDNIRIIDPTIISINNKTILSSGKNFKYDQVDAGSFQLFPIDKGKSAYGNSSFSKDKNNVYYEEEVIPDADTKTFIIMGDYFGKDAKNAYYKNQLLKGVDAQSFKKEGDFYKDKLGNKFSSITGNKV
;
A
#
# COMPACT_ATOMS: atom_id res chain seq x y z
N MET A 1 -28.82 -24.23 14.66
CA MET A 1 -28.37 -24.57 13.30
C MET A 1 -28.59 -26.05 13.13
N ASN A 2 -29.35 -26.49 12.11
CA ASN A 2 -29.69 -27.90 11.90
C ASN A 2 -28.99 -28.41 10.65
N ALA A 3 -27.66 -28.58 10.72
CA ALA A 3 -26.91 -29.22 9.65
C ALA A 3 -27.25 -30.71 9.60
N ASP A 4 -27.36 -31.28 8.40
CA ASP A 4 -27.58 -32.70 8.22
C ASP A 4 -26.28 -33.48 8.49
N ALA A 5 -26.17 -34.04 9.69
CA ALA A 5 -24.97 -34.74 10.15
C ALA A 5 -24.54 -35.91 9.24
N LYS A 6 -25.46 -36.52 8.47
CA LYS A 6 -25.16 -37.65 7.58
C LYS A 6 -24.45 -37.22 6.29
N SER A 7 -24.81 -36.06 5.77
CA SER A 7 -24.25 -35.52 4.53
C SER A 7 -23.22 -34.42 4.75
N PHE A 8 -23.04 -33.96 6.00
CA PHE A 8 -22.06 -32.95 6.37
C PHE A 8 -20.63 -33.37 6.01
N ARG A 9 -19.93 -32.50 5.28
CA ARG A 9 -18.56 -32.69 4.81
C ARG A 9 -17.80 -31.39 4.91
N VAL A 10 -16.65 -31.44 5.57
CA VAL A 10 -15.68 -30.34 5.59
C VAL A 10 -14.92 -30.33 4.26
N LEU A 11 -14.84 -29.17 3.63
CA LEU A 11 -14.13 -28.95 2.36
C LEU A 11 -12.78 -28.24 2.60
N GLU A 12 -12.76 -27.28 3.53
CA GLU A 12 -11.60 -26.50 3.99
C GLU A 12 -11.79 -26.13 5.47
N GLU A 13 -10.78 -25.57 6.13
CA GLU A 13 -10.79 -25.21 7.57
C GLU A 13 -12.09 -24.53 8.02
N ASP A 14 -12.53 -23.52 7.27
CA ASP A 14 -13.74 -22.73 7.57
C ASP A 14 -14.91 -23.05 6.63
N LEU A 15 -14.82 -24.04 5.71
CA LEU A 15 -15.84 -24.29 4.69
C LEU A 15 -16.35 -25.72 4.72
N ALA A 16 -17.66 -25.89 4.80
CA ALA A 16 -18.31 -27.20 4.75
C ALA A 16 -19.57 -27.16 3.87
N LYS A 17 -20.09 -28.34 3.55
CA LYS A 17 -21.41 -28.48 2.92
C LYS A 17 -22.15 -29.68 3.51
N ASP A 18 -23.46 -29.67 3.44
CA ASP A 18 -24.28 -30.86 3.56
C ASP A 18 -25.13 -31.02 2.28
N LYS A 19 -26.18 -31.85 2.30
CA LYS A 19 -27.05 -32.07 1.14
C LYS A 19 -27.90 -30.84 0.76
N ASP A 20 -28.12 -29.90 1.67
CA ASP A 20 -29.04 -28.76 1.52
C ASP A 20 -28.28 -27.42 1.44
N PHE A 21 -27.17 -27.26 2.16
CA PHE A 21 -26.48 -25.97 2.34
C PHE A 21 -24.96 -26.06 2.25
N VAL A 22 -24.35 -24.91 1.94
CA VAL A 22 -22.93 -24.62 2.18
C VAL A 22 -22.81 -23.81 3.47
N TYR A 23 -21.77 -24.05 4.23
CA TYR A 23 -21.49 -23.42 5.51
C TYR A 23 -20.12 -22.75 5.47
N TYR A 24 -20.04 -21.51 5.95
CA TYR A 24 -18.79 -20.89 6.36
C TYR A 24 -18.79 -20.80 7.89
N ARG A 25 -17.85 -21.51 8.52
CA ARG A 25 -17.84 -21.76 9.97
C ARG A 25 -19.21 -22.27 10.45
N GLU A 26 -19.78 -21.63 11.45
CA GLU A 26 -21.08 -21.95 12.04
C GLU A 26 -22.28 -21.36 11.27
N LYS A 27 -22.09 -20.82 10.06
CA LYS A 27 -23.15 -20.10 9.34
C LYS A 27 -23.44 -20.73 7.98
N ALA A 28 -24.67 -21.21 7.83
CA ALA A 28 -25.22 -21.55 6.52
C ALA A 28 -25.21 -20.30 5.62
N GLN A 29 -24.78 -20.48 4.37
CA GLN A 29 -24.70 -19.42 3.38
C GLN A 29 -25.98 -19.40 2.55
N ASP A 30 -26.59 -18.23 2.42
CA ASP A 30 -27.73 -18.01 1.54
C ASP A 30 -27.24 -17.81 0.09
N LEU A 31 -26.95 -18.92 -0.59
CA LEU A 31 -26.36 -18.92 -1.93
C LEU A 31 -27.09 -19.90 -2.84
N LYS A 32 -27.25 -19.50 -4.11
CA LYS A 32 -27.65 -20.43 -5.17
C LYS A 32 -26.43 -21.21 -5.62
N VAL A 33 -26.30 -22.43 -5.10
CA VAL A 33 -25.17 -23.33 -5.34
C VAL A 33 -25.66 -24.68 -5.86
N ASP A 34 -24.89 -25.28 -6.77
CA ASP A 34 -25.07 -26.69 -7.11
C ASP A 34 -24.30 -27.56 -6.11
N ILE A 35 -24.94 -27.91 -4.99
CA ILE A 35 -24.35 -28.69 -3.89
C ILE A 35 -23.61 -29.96 -4.35
N PRO A 36 -24.13 -30.78 -5.29
CA PRO A 36 -23.45 -31.99 -5.73
C PRO A 36 -22.05 -31.72 -6.31
N SER A 37 -21.91 -30.67 -7.13
CA SER A 37 -20.63 -30.29 -7.75
C SER A 37 -19.82 -29.24 -6.97
N PHE A 38 -20.38 -28.68 -5.90
CA PHE A 38 -19.70 -27.69 -5.06
C PHE A 38 -18.43 -28.25 -4.42
N GLN A 39 -17.30 -27.64 -4.67
CA GLN A 39 -15.99 -28.12 -4.24
C GLN A 39 -14.99 -26.97 -4.08
N VAL A 40 -13.86 -27.29 -3.44
CA VAL A 40 -12.67 -26.45 -3.43
C VAL A 40 -11.57 -27.17 -4.18
N GLU A 41 -10.99 -26.51 -5.18
CA GLU A 41 -9.88 -27.04 -5.97
C GLU A 41 -8.87 -25.92 -6.19
N ASN A 42 -7.60 -26.14 -5.86
CA ASN A 42 -6.52 -25.15 -6.03
C ASN A 42 -6.84 -23.78 -5.39
N ASN A 43 -7.43 -23.78 -4.18
CA ASN A 43 -7.92 -22.59 -3.47
C ASN A 43 -9.05 -21.83 -4.19
N ILE A 44 -9.73 -22.46 -5.16
CA ILE A 44 -10.87 -21.90 -5.87
C ILE A 44 -12.14 -22.63 -5.39
N ILE A 45 -13.08 -21.87 -4.86
CA ILE A 45 -14.41 -22.37 -4.48
C ILE A 45 -15.28 -22.31 -5.74
N LYS A 46 -15.83 -23.44 -6.19
CA LYS A 46 -16.66 -23.49 -7.41
C LYS A 46 -17.68 -24.61 -7.37
N ASP A 47 -18.71 -24.46 -8.17
CA ASP A 47 -19.57 -25.54 -8.62
C ASP A 47 -19.52 -25.64 -10.16
N ARG A 48 -20.35 -26.48 -10.77
CA ARG A 48 -20.36 -26.66 -12.23
C ARG A 48 -20.80 -25.42 -13.03
N PHE A 49 -21.41 -24.42 -12.38
CA PHE A 49 -21.97 -23.22 -13.00
C PHE A 49 -21.29 -21.93 -12.55
N HIS A 50 -20.72 -21.89 -11.34
CA HIS A 50 -20.24 -20.67 -10.72
C HIS A 50 -18.86 -20.86 -10.09
N VAL A 51 -18.10 -19.76 -10.08
CA VAL A 51 -16.96 -19.58 -9.18
C VAL A 51 -17.41 -18.68 -8.04
N PHE A 52 -16.91 -18.93 -6.83
CA PHE A 52 -17.24 -18.17 -5.64
C PHE A 52 -16.00 -17.48 -5.06
N TYR A 53 -16.20 -16.27 -4.56
CA TYR A 53 -15.20 -15.52 -3.81
C TYR A 53 -15.61 -15.42 -2.35
N ASN A 54 -14.66 -15.61 -1.44
CA ASN A 54 -14.87 -15.45 -0.01
C ASN A 54 -14.28 -14.11 0.46
N PHE A 55 -15.14 -13.17 0.84
CA PHE A 55 -14.75 -11.90 1.41
C PHE A 55 -15.12 -11.87 2.91
N HIS A 56 -14.11 -12.07 3.76
CA HIS A 56 -14.27 -12.04 5.22
C HIS A 56 -15.40 -12.93 5.77
N GLY A 57 -15.59 -14.11 5.17
CA GLY A 57 -16.61 -15.08 5.56
C GLY A 57 -17.97 -14.91 4.88
N SER A 58 -18.11 -13.89 4.02
CA SER A 58 -19.23 -13.78 3.09
C SER A 58 -18.81 -14.36 1.74
N ILE A 59 -19.41 -15.50 1.38
CA ILE A 59 -19.17 -16.14 0.10
C ILE A 59 -20.18 -15.59 -0.90
N TYR A 60 -19.74 -15.28 -2.12
CA TYR A 60 -20.63 -14.84 -3.21
C TYR A 60 -20.16 -15.35 -4.56
N ALA A 61 -21.09 -15.52 -5.49
CA ALA A 61 -20.78 -15.92 -6.86
C ALA A 61 -20.10 -14.77 -7.63
N ILE A 62 -19.00 -15.09 -8.32
CA ILE A 62 -18.31 -14.18 -9.23
C ILE A 62 -19.11 -14.14 -10.53
N THR A 63 -19.76 -13.00 -10.78
CA THR A 63 -20.58 -12.84 -11.98
C THR A 63 -19.72 -12.89 -13.24
N GLY A 64 -20.10 -13.74 -14.19
CA GLY A 64 -19.44 -13.86 -15.50
C GLY A 64 -18.20 -14.76 -15.54
N ALA A 65 -17.79 -15.35 -14.41
CA ALA A 65 -16.65 -16.27 -14.36
C ALA A 65 -16.98 -17.66 -14.93
N ASP A 66 -16.11 -18.20 -15.78
CA ASP A 66 -16.21 -19.57 -16.28
C ASP A 66 -15.54 -20.56 -15.30
N PRO A 67 -16.30 -21.43 -14.59
CA PRO A 67 -15.75 -22.32 -13.57
C PRO A 67 -14.81 -23.41 -14.10
N LYS A 68 -14.84 -23.70 -15.40
CA LYS A 68 -13.96 -24.71 -16.02
C LYS A 68 -12.57 -24.15 -16.30
N THR A 69 -12.49 -22.86 -16.61
CA THR A 69 -11.23 -22.21 -17.03
C THR A 69 -10.70 -21.18 -16.05
N TYR A 70 -11.43 -20.91 -14.97
CA TYR A 70 -11.00 -19.99 -13.92
C TYR A 70 -9.75 -20.51 -13.20
N GLU A 71 -8.73 -19.66 -13.13
CA GLU A 71 -7.47 -19.93 -12.46
C GLU A 71 -6.95 -18.70 -11.72
N LEU A 72 -6.27 -18.93 -10.60
CA LEU A 72 -5.56 -17.88 -9.85
C LEU A 72 -4.26 -17.52 -10.57
N ILE A 73 -3.88 -16.24 -10.54
CA ILE A 73 -2.61 -15.79 -11.11
C ILE A 73 -1.51 -15.90 -10.06
N ASN A 74 -0.52 -16.75 -10.33
CA ASN A 74 0.64 -16.93 -9.47
C ASN A 74 1.35 -15.59 -9.17
N ASN A 75 1.74 -15.40 -7.91
CA ASN A 75 2.41 -14.19 -7.41
C ASN A 75 1.62 -12.87 -7.60
N ARG A 76 0.32 -12.94 -7.89
CA ARG A 76 -0.57 -11.77 -8.00
C ARG A 76 -1.80 -11.98 -7.11
N LYS A 77 -1.65 -11.69 -5.81
CA LYS A 77 -2.73 -11.89 -4.83
C LYS A 77 -4.00 -11.16 -5.27
N GLY A 78 -5.13 -11.85 -5.19
CA GLY A 78 -6.45 -11.34 -5.57
C GLY A 78 -6.73 -11.37 -7.07
N TRP A 79 -5.74 -11.63 -7.93
CA TRP A 79 -5.95 -11.74 -9.36
C TRP A 79 -6.27 -13.17 -9.79
N ALA A 80 -7.21 -13.26 -10.71
CA ALA A 80 -7.58 -14.48 -11.40
C ALA A 80 -7.92 -14.16 -12.86
N ARG A 81 -8.10 -15.20 -13.66
CA ARG A 81 -8.57 -15.09 -15.04
C ARG A 81 -9.31 -16.35 -15.43
N ASP A 82 -10.12 -16.24 -16.46
CA ASP A 82 -10.65 -17.38 -17.19
C ASP A 82 -10.33 -17.23 -18.69
N LYS A 83 -11.01 -18.00 -19.54
CA LYS A 83 -10.83 -17.94 -20.99
C LYS A 83 -11.22 -16.59 -21.63
N ASP A 84 -12.10 -15.81 -20.99
CA ASP A 84 -12.71 -14.60 -21.56
C ASP A 84 -12.33 -13.32 -20.79
N HIS A 85 -12.03 -13.40 -19.50
CA HIS A 85 -11.89 -12.23 -18.63
C HIS A 85 -10.75 -12.35 -17.60
N TYR A 86 -10.36 -11.21 -17.05
CA TYR A 86 -9.58 -11.11 -15.82
C TYR A 86 -10.51 -10.74 -14.66
N PHE A 87 -10.11 -11.08 -13.44
CA PHE A 87 -10.83 -10.77 -12.21
C PHE A 87 -9.87 -10.28 -11.14
N TYR A 88 -10.31 -9.32 -10.35
CA TYR A 88 -9.62 -8.86 -9.15
C TYR A 88 -10.55 -8.88 -7.95
N ALA A 89 -10.17 -9.60 -6.90
CA ALA A 89 -10.92 -9.74 -5.65
C ALA A 89 -12.42 -10.07 -5.89
N GLY A 90 -12.69 -11.03 -6.77
CA GLY A 90 -14.06 -11.48 -7.07
C GLY A 90 -14.84 -10.58 -8.02
N THR A 91 -14.23 -9.53 -8.58
CA THR A 91 -14.87 -8.60 -9.52
C THR A 91 -14.25 -8.72 -10.91
N MET A 92 -15.09 -8.81 -11.94
CA MET A 92 -14.66 -8.86 -13.33
C MET A 92 -13.99 -7.54 -13.75
N VAL A 93 -12.86 -7.65 -14.41
CA VAL A 93 -12.07 -6.53 -14.92
C VAL A 93 -12.44 -6.28 -16.37
N SER A 94 -12.91 -5.06 -16.66
CA SER A 94 -13.26 -4.63 -18.02
C SER A 94 -12.02 -4.18 -18.79
N ALA A 95 -11.34 -5.14 -19.44
CA ALA A 95 -10.17 -4.92 -20.29
C ALA A 95 -10.08 -6.01 -21.37
N ASP A 96 -9.34 -5.74 -22.45
CA ASP A 96 -9.11 -6.73 -23.51
C ASP A 96 -8.27 -7.91 -22.99
N ARG A 97 -8.91 -9.08 -22.92
CA ARG A 97 -8.34 -10.30 -22.35
C ARG A 97 -7.06 -10.78 -23.03
N LYS A 98 -6.91 -10.54 -24.34
CA LYS A 98 -5.79 -11.06 -25.12
C LYS A 98 -4.54 -10.21 -24.96
N THR A 99 -4.71 -8.91 -24.77
CA THR A 99 -3.62 -7.92 -24.73
C THR A 99 -3.37 -7.34 -23.35
N PHE A 100 -4.17 -7.73 -22.34
CA PHE A 100 -3.97 -7.31 -20.96
C PHE A 100 -2.59 -7.70 -20.43
N ALA A 101 -1.90 -6.73 -19.83
CA ALA A 101 -0.58 -6.89 -19.26
C ALA A 101 -0.44 -6.07 -17.97
N PHE A 102 0.30 -6.61 -17.02
CA PHE A 102 0.70 -5.91 -15.80
C PHE A 102 1.88 -4.98 -16.11
N VAL A 103 1.79 -3.72 -15.68
CA VAL A 103 2.90 -2.76 -15.77
C VAL A 103 3.66 -2.73 -14.45
N ASN A 104 2.95 -2.57 -13.34
CA ASN A 104 3.49 -2.74 -11.98
C ASN A 104 2.40 -3.33 -11.07
N ASP A 105 2.40 -3.02 -9.77
CA ASP A 105 1.41 -3.56 -8.83
C ASP A 105 0.05 -2.87 -8.94
N PHE A 106 0.04 -1.60 -9.37
CA PHE A 106 -1.16 -0.76 -9.43
C PHE A 106 -1.59 -0.41 -10.86
N PHE A 107 -0.69 -0.54 -11.84
CA PHE A 107 -0.93 -0.18 -13.22
C PHE A 107 -0.90 -1.39 -14.14
N HIS A 108 -1.85 -1.37 -15.07
CA HIS A 108 -2.10 -2.42 -16.05
C HIS A 108 -2.34 -1.75 -17.40
N LYS A 109 -2.29 -2.51 -18.49
CA LYS A 109 -2.60 -1.99 -19.82
C LYS A 109 -3.20 -3.09 -20.68
N ASP A 110 -3.92 -2.70 -21.70
CA ASP A 110 -4.25 -3.54 -22.84
C ASP A 110 -3.95 -2.78 -24.14
N LYS A 111 -4.39 -3.28 -25.30
CA LYS A 111 -4.15 -2.62 -26.58
C LYS A 111 -4.73 -1.19 -26.68
N ASP A 112 -5.75 -0.85 -25.89
CA ASP A 112 -6.49 0.41 -26.02
C ASP A 112 -6.18 1.39 -24.87
N SER A 113 -5.96 0.90 -23.66
CA SER A 113 -5.94 1.70 -22.44
C SER A 113 -4.85 1.29 -21.44
N VAL A 114 -4.44 2.26 -20.62
CA VAL A 114 -3.70 2.05 -19.38
C VAL A 114 -4.64 2.25 -18.21
N TYR A 115 -4.63 1.31 -17.28
CA TYR A 115 -5.52 1.24 -16.13
C TYR A 115 -4.75 1.43 -14.84
N VAL A 116 -5.40 2.08 -13.88
CA VAL A 116 -5.00 2.04 -12.47
C VAL A 116 -5.94 1.13 -11.71
N LEU A 117 -5.41 0.42 -10.71
CA LEU A 117 -6.15 -0.39 -9.75
C LEU A 117 -5.52 -0.20 -8.37
N TYR A 118 -6.25 0.43 -7.46
CA TYR A 118 -5.87 0.57 -6.04
C TYR A 118 -6.76 -0.27 -5.12
N ASP A 119 -8.02 -0.46 -5.53
CA ASP A 119 -9.04 -1.32 -4.94
C ASP A 119 -10.05 -1.64 -6.06
N THR A 120 -10.89 -2.66 -5.87
CA THR A 120 -12.02 -3.06 -6.72
C THR A 120 -12.85 -1.88 -7.23
N LYS A 121 -13.10 -0.86 -6.41
CA LYS A 121 -13.84 0.36 -6.79
C LYS A 121 -13.09 1.30 -7.75
N TYR A 122 -11.80 1.09 -7.93
CA TYR A 122 -10.89 1.98 -8.63
C TYR A 122 -10.12 1.30 -9.75
N PHE A 123 -10.69 0.27 -10.39
CA PHE A 123 -10.24 -0.16 -11.71
C PHE A 123 -10.75 0.82 -12.77
N LYS A 124 -9.89 1.71 -13.25
CA LYS A 124 -10.29 2.72 -14.25
C LYS A 124 -9.19 2.97 -15.27
N SER A 125 -9.59 3.20 -16.52
CA SER A 125 -8.68 3.74 -17.54
C SER A 125 -8.24 5.15 -17.13
N VAL A 126 -6.93 5.40 -17.21
CA VAL A 126 -6.32 6.71 -16.88
C VAL A 126 -5.79 7.42 -18.12
N MET A 127 -5.54 6.68 -19.21
CA MET A 127 -5.17 7.23 -20.51
C MET A 127 -5.21 6.14 -21.59
N PRO A 128 -5.26 6.52 -22.89
CA PRO A 128 -5.04 5.58 -23.99
C PRO A 128 -3.65 4.92 -23.92
N ASN A 129 -3.54 3.66 -24.36
CA ASN A 129 -2.24 3.02 -24.50
C ASN A 129 -1.57 3.44 -25.81
N THR A 130 -0.63 4.39 -25.75
CA THR A 130 0.13 4.89 -26.90
C THR A 130 1.47 4.16 -27.12
N GLY A 131 1.75 3.09 -26.37
CA GLY A 131 2.85 2.17 -26.66
C GLY A 131 4.16 2.35 -25.89
N ASN A 132 4.36 3.39 -25.08
CA ASN A 132 5.59 3.57 -24.28
C ASN A 132 5.25 3.80 -22.81
N ILE A 133 5.02 2.70 -22.08
CA ILE A 133 4.68 2.72 -20.66
C ILE A 133 5.78 2.01 -19.89
N GLU A 134 6.46 2.73 -19.01
CA GLU A 134 7.57 2.21 -18.21
C GLU A 134 7.21 2.23 -16.73
N SER A 135 7.46 1.11 -16.04
CA SER A 135 7.41 1.10 -14.57
C SER A 135 8.62 1.82 -14.00
N ILE A 136 8.38 2.71 -13.03
CA ILE A 136 9.43 3.32 -12.21
C ILE A 136 9.64 2.47 -10.96
N ASN A 137 8.54 2.18 -10.26
CA ASN A 137 8.53 1.27 -9.13
C ASN A 137 7.13 0.64 -9.00
N LYS A 138 6.84 0.02 -7.85
CA LYS A 138 5.54 -0.63 -7.63
C LYS A 138 4.35 0.32 -7.75
N TYR A 139 4.49 1.61 -7.44
CA TYR A 139 3.42 2.61 -7.49
C TYR A 139 3.47 3.51 -8.72
N TYR A 140 4.66 3.88 -9.20
CA TYR A 140 4.80 4.88 -10.25
C TYR A 140 5.09 4.26 -11.62
N ILE A 141 4.47 4.81 -12.66
CA ILE A 141 4.82 4.57 -14.06
C ILE A 141 5.09 5.91 -14.75
N LYS A 142 5.77 5.87 -15.90
CA LYS A 142 5.85 7.03 -16.80
C LYS A 142 5.36 6.69 -18.20
N ALA A 143 4.81 7.71 -18.86
CA ALA A 143 4.52 7.71 -20.28
C ALA A 143 4.87 9.08 -20.86
N GLY A 144 5.88 9.11 -21.73
CA GLY A 144 6.54 10.35 -22.13
C GLY A 144 7.05 11.11 -20.89
N ASN A 145 6.75 12.41 -20.80
CA ASN A 145 7.13 13.25 -19.67
C ASN A 145 6.07 13.33 -18.56
N THR A 146 5.13 12.39 -18.54
CA THR A 146 4.08 12.32 -17.50
C THR A 146 4.32 11.14 -16.58
N ILE A 147 4.33 11.42 -15.27
CA ILE A 147 4.36 10.43 -14.19
C ILE A 147 2.92 10.10 -13.81
N TYR A 148 2.58 8.82 -13.72
CA TYR A 148 1.29 8.34 -13.20
C TYR A 148 1.48 7.57 -11.90
N TYR A 149 0.49 7.65 -11.02
CA TYR A 149 0.49 7.05 -9.69
C TYR A 149 -0.93 6.73 -9.21
N PRO A 150 -1.12 5.76 -8.29
CA PRO A 150 -2.45 5.45 -7.81
C PRO A 150 -3.01 6.56 -6.92
N PRO A 151 -4.33 6.63 -6.78
CA PRO A 151 -4.96 7.54 -5.82
C PRO A 151 -4.61 7.09 -4.39
N PHE A 152 -3.58 7.71 -3.80
CA PHE A 152 -3.21 7.51 -2.41
C PHE A 152 -4.27 8.17 -1.48
N GLY A 153 -5.25 7.38 -1.02
CA GLY A 153 -6.26 7.81 -0.04
C GLY A 153 -7.52 8.50 -0.61
N LYS A 154 -8.50 8.76 0.27
CA LYS A 154 -9.91 9.10 -0.09
C LYS A 154 -10.10 10.38 -0.92
N ASP A 155 -9.15 11.31 -0.91
CA ASP A 155 -9.29 12.65 -1.54
C ASP A 155 -8.38 12.86 -2.77
N SER A 156 -7.75 11.80 -3.29
CA SER A 156 -6.77 11.91 -4.38
C SER A 156 -7.41 11.72 -5.77
N ASN A 157 -7.78 12.84 -6.41
CA ASN A 157 -8.31 12.84 -7.78
C ASN A 157 -7.21 12.77 -8.86
N ALA A 158 -6.03 13.34 -8.58
CA ALA A 158 -4.93 13.37 -9.52
C ALA A 158 -4.20 12.02 -9.53
N VAL A 159 -4.05 11.43 -10.72
CA VAL A 159 -3.32 10.17 -10.97
C VAL A 159 -2.19 10.35 -11.99
N ALA A 160 -1.89 11.61 -12.33
CA ALA A 160 -0.92 11.98 -13.35
C ALA A 160 -0.31 13.35 -13.04
N LYS A 161 0.96 13.53 -13.38
CA LYS A 161 1.67 14.81 -13.35
C LYS A 161 2.66 14.91 -14.49
N THR A 162 2.52 15.95 -15.30
CA THR A 162 3.36 16.20 -16.47
C THR A 162 4.51 17.15 -16.13
N PHE A 163 5.67 16.86 -16.70
CA PHE A 163 6.89 17.65 -16.57
C PHE A 163 7.39 18.08 -17.94
N ASN A 164 8.23 19.11 -17.99
CA ASN A 164 8.88 19.52 -19.24
C ASN A 164 9.89 18.46 -19.73
N THR A 165 10.66 17.88 -18.80
CA THR A 165 11.61 16.79 -19.05
C THR A 165 11.60 15.81 -17.87
N LEU A 166 12.01 14.57 -18.10
CA LEU A 166 12.20 13.53 -17.08
C LEU A 166 13.60 12.91 -17.24
N ASP A 167 14.63 13.74 -17.10
CA ASP A 167 16.03 13.37 -17.34
C ASP A 167 16.60 12.48 -16.23
N ASN A 168 16.12 12.65 -15.00
CA ASN A 168 16.54 11.85 -13.85
C ASN A 168 15.37 11.56 -12.93
N ILE A 169 15.17 10.29 -12.58
CA ILE A 169 14.16 9.86 -11.60
C ILE A 169 14.89 9.04 -10.54
N ARG A 170 14.95 9.55 -9.31
CA ARG A 170 15.52 8.84 -8.16
C ARG A 170 14.41 8.35 -7.25
N ILE A 171 14.36 7.05 -7.02
CA ILE A 171 13.44 6.43 -6.07
C ILE A 171 14.04 6.58 -4.68
N ILE A 172 13.36 7.34 -3.80
CA ILE A 172 13.77 7.53 -2.40
C ILE A 172 13.13 6.45 -1.53
N ASP A 173 11.82 6.26 -1.71
CA ASP A 173 11.08 5.10 -1.24
C ASP A 173 9.97 4.78 -2.27
N PRO A 174 9.23 3.67 -2.15
CA PRO A 174 8.18 3.33 -3.11
C PRO A 174 7.16 4.46 -3.37
N THR A 175 6.82 5.25 -2.36
CA THR A 175 5.87 6.37 -2.40
C THR A 175 6.51 7.73 -2.63
N ILE A 176 7.83 7.88 -2.44
CA ILE A 176 8.56 9.14 -2.62
C ILE A 176 9.62 9.03 -3.73
N ILE A 177 9.52 9.89 -4.73
CA ILE A 177 10.49 9.99 -5.84
C ILE A 177 10.99 11.42 -6.01
N SER A 178 12.23 11.57 -6.47
CA SER A 178 12.81 12.84 -6.91
C SER A 178 12.85 12.89 -8.43
N ILE A 179 12.37 14.00 -9.00
CA ILE A 179 12.36 14.27 -10.43
C ILE A 179 13.37 15.37 -10.73
N ASN A 180 14.32 15.07 -11.62
CA ASN A 180 15.37 15.96 -12.11
C ASN A 180 16.20 16.63 -11.00
N ASN A 181 16.27 16.02 -9.81
CA ASN A 181 16.86 16.62 -8.60
C ASN A 181 16.26 18.00 -8.23
N LYS A 182 15.03 18.29 -8.70
CA LYS A 182 14.33 19.58 -8.51
C LYS A 182 13.00 19.45 -7.79
N THR A 183 12.31 18.33 -7.96
CA THR A 183 10.98 18.13 -7.39
C THR A 183 10.95 16.84 -6.58
N ILE A 184 10.44 16.91 -5.36
CA ILE A 184 10.06 15.71 -4.60
C ILE A 184 8.56 15.49 -4.80
N LEU A 185 8.21 14.30 -5.28
CA LEU A 185 6.83 13.81 -5.28
C LEU A 185 6.67 12.81 -4.16
N SER A 186 5.76 13.10 -3.24
CA SER A 186 5.37 12.24 -2.11
C SER A 186 3.93 11.82 -2.29
N SER A 187 3.71 10.51 -2.48
CA SER A 187 2.40 9.95 -2.81
C SER A 187 1.70 10.72 -3.95
N GLY A 188 2.47 11.05 -4.99
CA GLY A 188 2.03 11.79 -6.17
C GLY A 188 1.82 13.30 -6.00
N LYS A 189 1.86 13.82 -4.76
CA LYS A 189 1.75 15.26 -4.48
C LYS A 189 3.14 15.90 -4.46
N ASN A 190 3.20 17.20 -4.73
CA ASN A 190 4.41 17.96 -4.42
C ASN A 190 4.68 17.87 -2.92
N PHE A 191 5.94 17.70 -2.57
CA PHE A 191 6.39 17.90 -1.20
C PHE A 191 5.96 19.28 -0.70
N LYS A 192 5.60 19.38 0.58
CA LYS A 192 4.97 20.57 1.17
C LYS A 192 5.72 21.89 0.93
N TYR A 193 7.05 21.84 0.88
CA TYR A 193 7.92 23.02 0.81
C TYR A 193 8.63 23.11 -0.53
N ASP A 194 8.44 24.21 -1.27
CA ASP A 194 9.05 24.43 -2.60
C ASP A 194 10.58 24.54 -2.54
N GLN A 195 11.13 24.98 -1.40
CA GLN A 195 12.57 25.12 -1.18
C GLN A 195 13.29 23.81 -0.82
N VAL A 196 12.60 22.67 -0.83
CA VAL A 196 13.22 21.37 -0.56
C VAL A 196 14.34 21.09 -1.58
N ASP A 197 15.53 20.75 -1.10
CA ASP A 197 16.63 20.37 -1.96
C ASP A 197 16.48 18.91 -2.40
N ALA A 198 15.75 18.71 -3.50
CA ALA A 198 15.41 17.38 -4.02
C ALA A 198 16.64 16.53 -4.42
N GLY A 199 17.78 17.16 -4.68
CA GLY A 199 19.04 16.48 -4.98
C GLY A 199 19.67 15.78 -3.77
N SER A 200 19.61 16.40 -2.59
CA SER A 200 20.14 15.84 -1.33
C SER A 200 19.08 15.16 -0.46
N PHE A 201 17.80 15.27 -0.82
CA PHE A 201 16.70 14.69 -0.05
C PHE A 201 16.86 13.19 0.18
N GLN A 202 16.69 12.74 1.40
CA GLN A 202 16.77 11.34 1.79
C GLN A 202 15.93 11.07 3.03
N LEU A 203 15.48 9.82 3.16
CA LEU A 203 14.95 9.34 4.43
C LEU A 203 16.11 9.01 5.37
N PHE A 204 15.87 9.16 6.66
CA PHE A 204 16.78 8.56 7.63
C PHE A 204 16.65 7.04 7.61
N PRO A 205 17.77 6.31 7.77
CA PRO A 205 17.72 4.86 7.84
C PRO A 205 16.94 4.42 9.08
N ILE A 206 16.12 3.38 8.93
CA ILE A 206 15.52 2.67 10.07
C ILE A 206 16.01 1.23 10.08
N ASP A 207 16.33 0.77 11.28
CA ASP A 207 16.37 -0.64 11.59
C ASP A 207 14.97 -1.25 11.44
N LYS A 208 14.71 -1.91 10.31
CA LYS A 208 13.41 -2.54 10.00
C LYS A 208 12.96 -3.54 11.07
N GLY A 209 13.88 -4.06 11.90
CA GLY A 209 13.54 -4.92 13.04
C GLY A 209 12.90 -4.18 14.23
N LYS A 210 12.88 -2.84 14.22
CA LYS A 210 12.42 -2.01 15.36
C LYS A 210 11.27 -1.05 15.04
N SER A 211 10.87 -0.92 13.78
CA SER A 211 9.73 -0.08 13.38
C SER A 211 8.56 -0.94 12.91
N ALA A 212 7.38 -0.70 13.47
CA ALA A 212 6.15 -1.38 13.07
C ALA A 212 5.70 -1.05 11.63
N TYR A 213 6.19 0.06 11.05
CA TYR A 213 5.69 0.61 9.78
C TYR A 213 6.69 0.48 8.63
N GLY A 214 7.93 0.08 8.90
CA GLY A 214 8.95 -0.18 7.87
C GLY A 214 9.52 1.05 7.12
N ASN A 215 9.01 2.26 7.38
CA ASN A 215 9.42 3.53 6.78
C ASN A 215 9.55 4.65 7.84
N SER A 216 10.40 5.65 7.56
CA SER A 216 10.72 6.74 8.50
C SER A 216 9.82 7.92 8.27
N SER A 217 9.13 8.35 9.33
CA SER A 217 8.46 9.65 9.33
C SER A 217 9.45 10.81 9.25
N PHE A 218 10.73 10.58 9.55
CA PHE A 218 11.78 11.57 9.42
C PHE A 218 12.51 11.48 8.07
N SER A 219 12.72 12.64 7.47
CA SER A 219 13.54 12.83 6.26
C SER A 219 14.43 14.05 6.42
N LYS A 220 15.39 14.24 5.53
CA LYS A 220 16.23 15.44 5.49
C LYS A 220 16.63 15.78 4.07
N ASP A 221 16.95 17.04 3.85
CA ASP A 221 17.82 17.46 2.77
C ASP A 221 19.11 18.07 3.36
N LYS A 222 19.91 18.76 2.56
CA LYS A 222 21.14 19.41 3.03
C LYS A 222 20.88 20.58 4.00
N ASN A 223 19.70 21.19 3.96
CA ASN A 223 19.34 22.42 4.66
C ASN A 223 18.45 22.18 5.89
N ASN A 224 17.52 21.21 5.82
CA ASN A 224 16.49 20.99 6.81
C ASN A 224 16.33 19.51 7.17
N VAL A 225 15.87 19.28 8.40
CA VAL A 225 15.30 18.01 8.85
C VAL A 225 13.78 18.15 8.83
N TYR A 226 13.08 17.09 8.47
CA TYR A 226 11.62 17.04 8.40
C TYR A 226 11.05 15.88 9.20
N TYR A 227 9.86 16.05 9.76
CA TYR A 227 8.99 15.00 10.27
C TYR A 227 7.62 15.11 9.58
N GLU A 228 7.18 14.06 8.89
CA GLU A 228 5.92 14.05 8.11
C GLU A 228 5.81 15.27 7.17
N GLU A 229 6.90 15.54 6.46
CA GLU A 229 7.11 16.71 5.59
C GLU A 229 7.17 18.07 6.30
N GLU A 230 6.91 18.17 7.61
CA GLU A 230 7.08 19.41 8.38
C GLU A 230 8.53 19.66 8.74
N VAL A 231 9.02 20.88 8.51
CA VAL A 231 10.36 21.29 8.95
C VAL A 231 10.45 21.19 10.48
N ILE A 232 11.55 20.61 10.96
CA ILE A 232 11.94 20.65 12.37
C ILE A 232 12.78 21.90 12.57
N PRO A 233 12.29 22.93 13.28
CA PRO A 233 13.00 24.19 13.43
C PRO A 233 14.36 24.01 14.12
N ASP A 234 15.37 24.72 13.62
CA ASP A 234 16.72 24.78 14.19
C ASP A 234 17.47 23.43 14.28
N ALA A 235 16.96 22.38 13.63
CA ALA A 235 17.59 21.06 13.62
C ALA A 235 18.86 21.06 12.76
N ASP A 236 19.97 20.60 13.34
CA ASP A 236 21.23 20.47 12.63
C ASP A 236 21.23 19.19 11.75
N THR A 237 21.16 19.37 10.43
CA THR A 237 21.08 18.27 9.44
C THR A 237 22.26 17.30 9.45
N LYS A 238 23.42 17.74 9.96
CA LYS A 238 24.67 16.95 9.99
C LYS A 238 24.72 16.05 11.21
N THR A 239 24.19 16.51 12.35
CA THR A 239 24.27 15.79 13.63
C THR A 239 22.95 15.18 14.09
N PHE A 240 21.84 15.44 13.39
CA PHE A 240 20.54 14.87 13.72
C PHE A 240 20.55 13.34 13.64
N ILE A 241 20.04 12.70 14.68
CA ILE A 241 19.81 11.26 14.78
C ILE A 241 18.39 10.97 15.26
N ILE A 242 17.85 9.85 14.80
CA ILE A 242 16.57 9.31 15.29
C ILE A 242 16.83 8.51 16.56
N MET A 243 16.01 8.75 17.59
CA MET A 243 16.06 8.05 18.87
C MET A 243 14.90 7.08 19.08
N GLY A 244 13.86 7.16 18.26
CA GLY A 244 12.69 6.28 18.22
C GLY A 244 11.66 6.81 17.22
N ASP A 245 10.46 6.21 17.17
CA ASP A 245 9.45 6.52 16.15
C ASP A 245 9.10 8.03 16.06
N TYR A 246 9.15 8.74 17.18
CA TYR A 246 8.78 10.15 17.27
C TYR A 246 9.87 11.06 17.83
N PHE A 247 10.99 10.52 18.34
CA PHE A 247 12.02 11.32 18.97
C PHE A 247 13.25 11.41 18.09
N GLY A 248 13.81 12.61 17.99
CA GLY A 248 15.10 12.86 17.38
C GLY A 248 15.91 13.82 18.23
N LYS A 249 17.21 13.86 17.99
CA LYS A 249 18.08 14.88 18.59
C LYS A 249 19.20 15.25 17.64
N ASP A 250 19.74 16.43 17.81
CA ASP A 250 21.02 16.82 17.23
C ASP A 250 22.05 17.07 18.35
N ALA A 251 23.18 17.69 18.03
CA ALA A 251 24.23 17.95 19.00
C ALA A 251 23.82 18.89 20.16
N LYS A 252 22.78 19.72 19.98
CA LYS A 252 22.37 20.78 20.92
C LYS A 252 20.95 20.62 21.42
N ASN A 253 20.06 20.06 20.60
CA ASN A 253 18.62 20.06 20.79
C ASN A 253 18.04 18.65 20.76
N ALA A 254 16.92 18.46 21.45
CA ALA A 254 16.09 17.27 21.36
C ALA A 254 14.70 17.63 20.86
N TYR A 255 14.06 16.69 20.16
CA TYR A 255 12.82 16.92 19.43
C TYR A 255 11.83 15.79 19.66
N TYR A 256 10.55 16.15 19.69
CA TYR A 256 9.44 15.22 19.54
C TYR A 256 8.66 15.62 18.29
N LYS A 257 8.62 14.73 17.29
CA LYS A 257 8.10 14.99 15.94
C LYS A 257 8.82 16.20 15.35
N ASN A 258 8.08 17.23 14.96
CA ASN A 258 8.59 18.51 14.47
C ASN A 258 8.77 19.59 15.56
N GLN A 259 8.66 19.23 16.84
CA GLN A 259 8.69 20.18 17.96
C GLN A 259 10.00 20.10 18.76
N LEU A 260 10.59 21.27 19.03
CA LEU A 260 11.75 21.41 19.92
C LEU A 260 11.34 21.20 21.39
N LEU A 261 12.07 20.33 22.09
CA LEU A 261 11.94 20.12 23.53
C LEU A 261 12.83 21.14 24.27
N LYS A 262 12.22 22.21 24.76
CA LYS A 262 12.94 23.33 25.40
C LYS A 262 13.65 22.89 26.69
N GLY A 263 14.89 23.36 26.85
CA GLY A 263 15.69 23.18 28.06
C GLY A 263 16.25 21.77 28.25
N VAL A 264 16.23 20.93 27.21
CA VAL A 264 16.78 19.58 27.25
C VAL A 264 18.28 19.58 26.99
N ASP A 265 19.03 18.86 27.81
CA ASP A 265 20.44 18.52 27.55
C ASP A 265 20.53 17.37 26.54
N ALA A 266 20.60 17.70 25.25
CA ALA A 266 20.61 16.74 24.16
C ALA A 266 21.74 15.69 24.28
N GLN A 267 22.87 16.03 24.90
CA GLN A 267 23.99 15.11 25.07
C GLN A 267 23.62 13.91 25.97
N SER A 268 22.98 14.17 27.11
CA SER A 268 22.55 13.11 28.04
C SER A 268 21.14 12.57 27.76
N PHE A 269 20.41 13.18 26.81
CA PHE A 269 19.07 12.74 26.43
C PHE A 269 19.08 11.31 25.87
N LYS A 270 18.34 10.40 26.52
CA LYS A 270 18.27 8.97 26.19
C LYS A 270 16.96 8.33 26.65
N LYS A 271 16.59 7.20 26.04
CA LYS A 271 15.42 6.38 26.45
C LYS A 271 15.74 5.58 27.72
N GLU A 272 14.84 5.61 28.69
CA GLU A 272 14.85 4.81 29.92
C GLU A 272 13.44 4.34 30.25
N GLY A 273 13.15 3.06 29.99
CA GLY A 273 11.82 2.48 30.11
C GLY A 273 10.83 3.20 29.20
N ASP A 274 9.71 3.65 29.78
CA ASP A 274 8.64 4.35 29.06
C ASP A 274 8.91 5.84 28.87
N PHE A 275 10.12 6.32 29.16
CA PHE A 275 10.45 7.74 29.12
C PHE A 275 11.73 8.03 28.34
N TYR A 276 11.87 9.28 27.90
CA TYR A 276 13.15 9.87 27.56
C TYR A 276 13.54 10.86 28.66
N LYS A 277 14.80 10.84 29.08
CA LYS A 277 15.32 11.69 30.16
C LYS A 277 16.66 12.28 29.82
N ASP A 278 16.99 13.40 30.46
CA ASP A 278 18.33 13.98 30.49
C ASP A 278 18.85 14.13 31.93
N LYS A 279 20.10 14.61 32.06
CA LYS A 279 20.76 14.86 33.35
C LYS A 279 20.26 16.10 34.09
N LEU A 280 19.51 16.98 33.42
CA LEU A 280 18.92 18.19 34.02
C LEU A 280 17.58 17.88 34.72
N GLY A 281 17.14 16.63 34.68
CA GLY A 281 15.88 16.18 35.29
C GLY A 281 14.68 16.32 34.36
N ASN A 282 14.87 16.69 33.09
CA ASN A 282 13.78 16.66 32.13
C ASN A 282 13.39 15.21 31.84
N LYS A 283 12.09 14.93 31.83
CA LYS A 283 11.51 13.62 31.57
C LYS A 283 10.32 13.77 30.63
N PHE A 284 10.25 12.94 29.59
CA PHE A 284 9.17 12.96 28.61
C PHE A 284 8.62 11.55 28.37
N SER A 285 7.32 11.43 28.21
CA SER A 285 6.67 10.16 27.83
C SER A 285 7.19 9.70 26.46
N SER A 286 7.63 8.44 26.38
CA SER A 286 8.11 7.84 25.12
C SER A 286 7.02 7.65 24.07
N ILE A 287 5.75 7.71 24.48
CA ILE A 287 4.57 7.57 23.61
C ILE A 287 4.08 8.95 23.17
N THR A 288 3.81 9.83 24.13
CA THR A 288 3.10 11.09 23.86
C THR A 288 4.02 12.30 23.66
N GLY A 289 5.30 12.22 24.02
CA GLY A 289 6.20 13.37 23.98
C GLY A 289 5.99 14.39 25.10
N ASN A 290 4.95 14.22 25.93
CA ASN A 290 4.63 15.16 26.99
C ASN A 290 5.67 15.11 28.12
N LYS A 291 6.03 16.28 28.63
CA LYS A 291 6.90 16.42 29.81
C LYS A 291 6.18 15.93 31.07
N VAL A 292 6.91 15.26 31.95
CA VAL A 292 6.46 14.70 33.24
C VAL A 292 7.21 15.37 34.39
#